data_AF-A0A7K9B9H4-F1
#
_entry.id   AF-A0A7K9B9H4-F1
#
_cell.length_a   1.000
_cell.length_b   1.000
_cell.length_c   1.000
_cell.angle_alpha   90.00
_cell.angle_beta   90.00
_cell.angle_gamma   90.00
#
_symmetry.space_group_name_H-M   'P 1'
#
loop_
_entity.id
_entity.type
_entity.pdbx_description
1 polymer ?
#
loop_
_entity_poly.entity_id
_entity_poly.type
_entity_poly.pdbx_seq_one_letter_code
_entity_poly.pdbx_strand_id
1 'polypeptide(L)'
;LEEIFADPENKTRKRVLGGEDPSPPELLEKIEQLEVELLQKEERLLEMDFIYEQVSRLTDRIQTTAEDGKQDTLLLAKRTNELQKKIKDKTQKMMALVAELSMKQALAIKLQQEVRDREHFLMTVSSRIDQGLPLPQETEREWLKVLRNEKMQKEAAEARAKRAAEEEQAALPGSVHTTAEQRPTAYIPNDESSLPLPRPYGALAPFKPSEPGSNMRHIRKPIVKPIEI
;
A
#
# COMPACT_ATOMS: atom_id res chain seq x y z
N LEU A 1 -59.88 75.91 64.75
CA LEU A 1 -58.95 76.13 63.60
C LEU A 1 -59.30 75.24 62.42
N GLU A 2 -59.70 73.98 62.63
CA GLU A 2 -60.11 73.05 61.56
C GLU A 2 -61.42 73.43 60.83
N GLU A 3 -62.37 74.07 61.51
CA GLU A 3 -63.63 74.56 60.91
C GLU A 3 -63.43 75.56 59.77
N ILE A 4 -62.38 76.39 59.83
CA ILE A 4 -62.08 77.43 58.81
C ILE A 4 -61.55 76.78 57.51
N PHE A 5 -60.96 75.59 57.60
CA PHE A 5 -60.40 74.85 56.46
C PHE A 5 -61.39 73.88 55.81
N ALA A 6 -62.50 73.57 56.49
CA ALA A 6 -63.56 72.66 56.02
C ALA A 6 -64.72 73.38 55.31
N ASP A 7 -64.74 74.72 55.33
CA ASP A 7 -65.82 75.52 54.77
C ASP A 7 -65.73 75.62 53.22
N PRO A 8 -66.68 75.07 52.44
CA PRO A 8 -66.64 75.02 50.97
C PRO A 8 -66.78 76.40 50.27
N GLU A 9 -67.16 77.43 51.02
CA GLU A 9 -67.29 78.82 50.55
C GLU A 9 -65.98 79.62 50.61
N ASN A 10 -64.90 79.04 51.12
CA ASN A 10 -63.64 79.77 51.36
C ASN A 10 -62.90 80.12 50.05
N LYS A 11 -62.95 81.41 49.66
CA LYS A 11 -62.43 81.92 48.38
C LYS A 11 -60.91 81.77 48.19
N THR A 12 -60.15 81.63 49.27
CA THR A 12 -58.68 81.50 49.24
C THR A 12 -58.18 80.11 48.82
N ARG A 13 -59.06 79.10 48.75
CA ARG A 13 -58.73 77.71 48.37
C ARG A 13 -59.11 77.35 46.92
N LYS A 14 -59.94 78.16 46.25
CA LYS A 14 -60.38 77.92 44.86
C LYS A 14 -59.30 78.39 43.88
N ARG A 15 -58.56 77.46 43.26
CA ARG A 15 -57.71 77.75 42.09
C ARG A 15 -58.58 77.68 40.85
N VAL A 16 -58.87 78.81 40.22
CA VAL A 16 -59.52 78.85 38.90
C VAL A 16 -58.52 78.27 37.91
N LEU A 17 -58.74 77.02 37.50
CA LEU A 17 -58.04 76.46 36.35
C LEU A 17 -58.64 77.16 35.13
N GLY A 18 -57.81 77.87 34.37
CA GLY A 18 -58.25 78.53 33.15
C GLY A 18 -58.69 77.50 32.11
N GLY A 19 -59.61 77.91 31.25
CA GLY A 19 -60.30 77.09 30.28
C GLY A 19 -61.79 77.44 30.27
N GLU A 20 -62.40 77.48 29.09
CA GLU A 20 -63.85 77.55 28.96
C GLU A 20 -64.37 76.11 28.84
N ASP A 21 -65.41 75.78 29.61
CA ASP A 21 -66.11 74.52 29.43
C ASP A 21 -66.80 74.60 28.07
N PRO A 22 -66.47 73.71 27.12
CA PRO A 22 -67.02 73.78 25.79
C PRO A 22 -68.53 73.65 25.87
N SER A 23 -69.21 74.51 25.14
CA SER A 23 -70.66 74.49 25.13
C SER A 23 -71.17 73.18 24.49
N PRO A 24 -72.37 72.70 24.84
CA PRO A 24 -72.96 71.50 24.22
C PRO A 24 -72.87 71.46 22.68
N PRO A 25 -73.06 72.56 21.92
CA PRO A 25 -72.86 72.54 20.46
C PRO A 25 -71.40 72.41 20.04
N GLU A 26 -70.43 73.00 20.76
CA GLU A 26 -68.99 72.84 20.46
C GLU A 26 -68.51 71.40 20.68
N LEU A 27 -69.06 70.72 21.69
CA LEU A 27 -68.81 69.29 21.92
C LEU A 27 -69.37 68.44 20.78
N LEU A 28 -70.57 68.74 20.29
CA LEU A 28 -71.17 68.04 19.15
C LEU A 28 -70.35 68.23 17.88
N GLU A 29 -69.93 69.45 17.57
CA GLU A 29 -69.06 69.73 16.43
C GLU A 29 -67.71 68.98 16.55
N LYS A 30 -67.16 68.88 17.77
CA LYS A 30 -65.93 68.11 17.99
C LYS A 30 -66.12 66.61 17.82
N ILE A 31 -67.27 66.07 18.23
CA ILE A 31 -67.63 64.66 18.02
C ILE A 31 -67.73 64.38 16.53
N GLU A 32 -68.45 65.21 15.76
CA GLU A 32 -68.56 65.05 14.30
C GLU A 32 -67.19 65.08 13.60
N GLN A 33 -66.30 65.99 14.00
CA GLN A 33 -64.93 66.01 13.48
C GLN A 33 -64.16 64.71 13.77
N LEU A 34 -64.26 64.19 15.00
CA LEU A 34 -63.59 62.97 15.40
C LEU A 34 -64.16 61.74 14.70
N GLU A 35 -65.47 61.69 14.45
CA GLU A 35 -66.12 60.64 13.69
C GLU A 35 -65.61 60.60 12.25
N VAL A 36 -65.48 61.75 11.59
CA VAL A 36 -64.91 61.83 10.24
C VAL A 36 -63.44 61.38 10.23
N GLU A 37 -62.64 61.82 11.20
CA GLU A 37 -61.24 61.38 11.32
C GLU A 37 -61.12 59.87 11.59
N LEU A 38 -62.04 59.31 12.40
CA LEU A 38 -62.09 57.89 12.70
C LEU A 38 -62.39 57.08 11.43
N LEU A 39 -63.42 57.45 10.69
CA LEU A 39 -63.79 56.80 9.43
C LEU A 39 -62.63 56.83 8.41
N GLN A 40 -61.92 57.96 8.28
CA GLN A 40 -60.75 58.06 7.41
C GLN A 40 -59.57 57.19 7.86
N LYS A 41 -59.44 56.89 9.15
CA LYS A 41 -58.41 55.97 9.66
C LYS A 41 -58.81 54.52 9.45
N GLU A 42 -60.09 54.19 9.64
CA GLU A 42 -60.64 52.85 9.38
C GLU A 42 -60.50 52.47 7.90
N GLU A 43 -60.84 53.38 6.98
CA GLU A 43 -60.64 53.18 5.55
C GLU A 43 -59.16 52.91 5.21
N ARG A 44 -58.26 53.73 5.74
CA ARG A 44 -56.81 53.54 5.56
C ARG A 44 -56.29 52.23 6.15
N LEU A 45 -56.83 51.78 7.27
CA LEU A 45 -56.45 50.49 7.85
C LEU A 45 -56.88 49.33 6.94
N LEU A 46 -58.10 49.38 6.40
CA LEU A 46 -58.60 48.36 5.47
C LEU A 46 -57.76 48.30 4.19
N GLU A 47 -57.38 49.44 3.64
CA GLU A 47 -56.45 49.49 2.49
C GLU A 47 -55.12 48.82 2.82
N MET A 48 -54.58 49.10 4.02
CA MET A 48 -53.28 48.60 4.42
C MET A 48 -53.30 47.10 4.73
N ASP A 49 -54.39 46.59 5.32
CA ASP A 49 -54.62 45.16 5.51
C ASP A 49 -54.70 44.43 4.16
N PHE A 50 -55.39 45.00 3.17
CA PHE A 50 -55.45 44.43 1.83
C PHE A 50 -54.07 44.37 1.15
N ILE A 51 -53.27 45.43 1.27
CA ILE A 51 -51.90 45.45 0.76
C ILE A 51 -51.04 44.42 1.50
N TYR A 52 -51.15 44.34 2.82
CA TYR A 52 -50.42 43.38 3.64
C TYR A 52 -50.73 41.93 3.24
N GLU A 53 -52.00 41.60 3.03
CA GLU A 53 -52.39 40.26 2.55
C GLU A 53 -51.76 39.95 1.18
N GLN A 54 -51.80 40.90 0.25
CA GLN A 54 -51.20 40.70 -1.07
C GLN A 54 -49.68 40.51 -0.99
N VAL A 55 -48.99 41.33 -0.21
CA VAL A 55 -47.53 41.22 0.00
C VAL A 55 -47.19 39.90 0.68
N SER A 56 -47.97 39.46 1.66
CA SER A 56 -47.78 38.17 2.33
C SER A 56 -47.92 37.01 1.35
N ARG A 57 -49.00 36.98 0.55
CA ARG A 57 -49.20 35.94 -0.47
C ARG A 57 -48.08 35.92 -1.53
N LEU A 58 -47.61 37.08 -1.96
CA LEU A 58 -46.49 37.19 -2.89
C LEU A 58 -45.19 36.67 -2.26
N THR A 59 -44.96 36.99 -0.98
CA THR A 59 -43.79 36.55 -0.22
C THR A 59 -43.79 35.05 -0.05
N ASP A 60 -44.91 34.45 0.35
CA ASP A 60 -45.05 33.00 0.50
C ASP A 60 -44.80 32.27 -0.82
N ARG A 61 -45.31 32.80 -1.94
CA ARG A 61 -45.06 32.23 -3.27
C ARG A 61 -43.59 32.31 -3.68
N ILE A 62 -42.90 33.39 -3.34
CA ILE A 62 -41.47 33.52 -3.59
C ILE A 62 -40.68 32.56 -2.70
N GLN A 63 -41.09 32.38 -1.44
CA GLN A 63 -40.44 31.43 -0.53
C GLN A 63 -40.58 29.99 -1.02
N THR A 64 -41.77 29.55 -1.40
CA THR A 64 -41.99 28.19 -1.91
C THR A 64 -41.18 27.93 -3.17
N THR A 65 -41.20 28.85 -4.15
CA THR A 65 -40.39 28.71 -5.36
C THR A 65 -38.89 28.72 -5.09
N ALA A 66 -38.42 29.51 -4.10
CA ALA A 66 -37.02 29.52 -3.68
C ALA A 66 -36.62 28.22 -2.97
N GLU A 67 -37.50 27.63 -2.17
CA GLU A 67 -37.27 26.35 -1.48
C GLU A 67 -37.21 25.18 -2.48
N ASP A 68 -38.15 25.11 -3.43
CA ASP A 68 -38.15 24.12 -4.50
C ASP A 68 -36.84 24.22 -5.33
N GLY A 69 -36.44 25.45 -5.70
CA GLY A 69 -35.20 25.68 -6.43
C GLY A 69 -33.93 25.26 -5.67
N LYS A 70 -33.89 25.41 -4.34
CA LYS A 70 -32.77 24.94 -3.50
C LYS A 70 -32.65 23.42 -3.57
N GLN A 71 -33.78 22.70 -3.52
CA GLN A 71 -33.77 21.25 -3.54
C GLN A 71 -33.29 20.69 -4.87
N ASP A 72 -33.76 21.24 -6.00
CA ASP A 72 -33.30 20.86 -7.33
C ASP A 72 -31.81 21.14 -7.54
N THR A 73 -31.35 22.32 -7.10
CA THR A 73 -29.94 22.69 -7.17
C THR A 73 -29.06 21.72 -6.37
N LEU A 74 -29.52 21.31 -5.18
CA LEU A 74 -28.81 20.33 -4.35
C LEU A 74 -28.76 18.96 -5.01
N LEU A 75 -29.85 18.48 -5.61
CA LEU A 75 -29.88 17.21 -6.34
C LEU A 75 -28.93 17.24 -7.54
N LEU A 76 -28.93 18.33 -8.30
CA LEU A 76 -28.02 18.52 -9.43
C LEU A 76 -26.55 18.54 -8.96
N ALA A 77 -26.24 19.23 -7.86
CA ALA A 77 -24.90 19.28 -7.29
C ALA A 77 -24.42 17.89 -6.85
N LYS A 78 -25.28 17.09 -6.19
CA LYS A 78 -24.96 15.70 -5.82
C LYS A 78 -24.66 14.84 -7.04
N ARG A 79 -25.52 14.88 -8.06
CA ARG A 79 -25.34 14.12 -9.31
C ARG A 79 -24.05 14.53 -10.03
N THR A 80 -23.74 15.81 -10.05
CA THR A 80 -22.50 16.34 -10.65
C THR A 80 -21.27 15.85 -9.91
N ASN A 81 -21.28 15.86 -8.58
CA ASN A 81 -20.19 15.34 -7.75
C ASN A 81 -19.97 13.83 -7.97
N GLU A 82 -21.04 13.05 -8.08
CA GLU A 82 -20.94 11.61 -8.40
C GLU A 82 -20.32 11.36 -9.77
N LEU A 83 -20.70 12.13 -10.79
CA LEU A 83 -20.11 12.05 -12.13
C LEU A 83 -18.63 12.45 -12.09
N GLN A 84 -18.28 13.50 -11.38
CA GLN A 84 -16.89 13.93 -11.21
C GLN A 84 -16.05 12.84 -10.54
N LYS A 85 -16.59 12.16 -9.53
CA LYS A 85 -15.93 11.01 -8.89
C LYS A 85 -15.69 9.87 -9.89
N LYS A 86 -16.72 9.49 -10.65
CA LYS A 86 -16.61 8.43 -11.69
C LYS A 86 -15.57 8.79 -12.75
N ILE A 87 -15.51 10.05 -13.18
CA ILE A 87 -14.51 10.53 -14.14
C ILE A 87 -13.10 10.42 -13.56
N LYS A 88 -12.89 10.83 -12.30
CA LYS A 88 -11.59 10.70 -11.61
C LYS A 88 -11.15 9.24 -11.52
N ASP A 89 -12.04 8.35 -11.09
CA ASP A 89 -11.76 6.92 -10.98
C ASP A 89 -11.38 6.31 -12.33
N LYS A 90 -12.09 6.67 -13.41
CA LYS A 90 -11.79 6.21 -14.76
C LYS A 90 -10.47 6.78 -15.28
N THR A 91 -10.17 8.04 -15.00
CA THR A 91 -8.91 8.69 -15.36
C THR A 91 -7.73 8.01 -14.68
N GLN A 92 -7.87 7.67 -13.39
CA GLN A 92 -6.84 6.93 -12.65
C GLN A 92 -6.59 5.54 -13.24
N LYS A 93 -7.65 4.80 -13.59
CA LYS A 93 -7.53 3.50 -14.28
C LYS A 93 -6.86 3.64 -15.64
N MET A 94 -7.21 4.69 -16.40
CA MET A 94 -6.58 4.98 -17.68
C MET A 94 -5.09 5.27 -17.53
N MET A 95 -4.69 6.07 -16.53
CA MET A 95 -3.26 6.34 -16.25
C MET A 95 -2.50 5.06 -15.89
N ALA A 96 -3.08 4.17 -15.08
CA ALA A 96 -2.48 2.89 -14.75
C ALA A 96 -2.27 2.02 -16.00
N LEU A 97 -3.29 1.90 -16.85
CA LEU A 97 -3.19 1.14 -18.10
C LEU A 97 -2.16 1.73 -19.07
N VAL A 98 -2.06 3.06 -19.16
CA VAL A 98 -1.04 3.73 -19.99
C VAL A 98 0.37 3.44 -19.47
N ALA A 99 0.56 3.43 -18.14
CA ALA A 99 1.85 3.07 -17.55
C ALA A 99 2.21 1.58 -17.75
N GLU A 100 1.23 0.68 -17.64
CA GLU A 100 1.44 -0.73 -17.96
C GLU A 100 1.83 -0.90 -19.43
N LEU A 101 1.09 -0.26 -20.33
CA LEU A 101 1.34 -0.32 -21.77
C LEU A 101 2.74 0.23 -22.11
N SER A 102 3.16 1.35 -21.52
CA SER A 102 4.50 1.90 -21.76
C SER A 102 5.61 0.96 -21.27
N MET A 103 5.42 0.30 -20.12
CA MET A 103 6.35 -0.72 -19.63
C MET A 103 6.43 -1.91 -20.59
N LYS A 104 5.28 -2.40 -21.08
CA LYS A 104 5.24 -3.50 -22.05
C LYS A 104 5.88 -3.11 -23.40
N GLN A 105 5.64 -1.89 -23.88
CA GLN A 105 6.28 -1.37 -25.08
C GLN A 105 7.80 -1.29 -24.91
N ALA A 106 8.29 -0.77 -23.78
CA ALA A 106 9.72 -0.72 -23.48
C ALA A 106 10.34 -2.14 -23.44
N LEU A 107 9.63 -3.10 -22.86
CA LEU A 107 10.05 -4.50 -22.83
C LEU A 107 10.08 -5.11 -24.24
N ALA A 108 9.07 -4.86 -25.06
CA ALA A 108 9.02 -5.34 -26.45
C ALA A 108 10.18 -4.78 -27.28
N ILE A 109 10.51 -3.49 -27.13
CA ILE A 109 11.65 -2.86 -27.80
C ILE A 109 12.97 -3.52 -27.35
N LYS A 110 13.14 -3.76 -26.05
CA LYS A 110 14.35 -4.44 -25.53
C LYS A 110 14.49 -5.85 -26.09
N LEU A 111 13.43 -6.65 -26.07
CA LEU A 111 13.44 -7.99 -26.63
C LEU A 111 13.72 -7.98 -28.13
N GLN A 112 13.14 -7.03 -28.87
CA GLN A 112 13.41 -6.88 -30.30
C GLN A 112 14.89 -6.53 -30.56
N GLN A 113 15.48 -5.67 -29.73
CA GLN A 113 16.90 -5.36 -29.84
C GLN A 113 17.77 -6.59 -29.54
N GLU A 114 17.46 -7.33 -28.49
CA GLU A 114 18.16 -8.56 -28.14
C GLU A 114 18.10 -9.63 -29.25
N VAL A 115 16.95 -9.77 -29.91
CA VAL A 115 16.81 -10.68 -31.05
C VAL A 115 17.73 -10.24 -32.19
N ARG A 116 17.71 -8.96 -32.57
CA ARG A 116 18.58 -8.43 -33.63
C ARG A 116 20.07 -8.60 -33.28
N ASP A 117 20.46 -8.34 -32.04
CA ASP A 117 21.84 -8.47 -31.59
C ASP A 117 22.31 -9.94 -31.67
N ARG A 118 21.45 -10.88 -31.25
CA ARG A 118 21.72 -12.32 -31.35
C ARG A 118 21.76 -12.81 -32.81
N GLU A 119 20.85 -12.36 -33.66
CA GLU A 119 20.84 -12.66 -35.09
C GLU A 119 22.12 -12.15 -35.77
N HIS A 120 22.52 -10.91 -35.49
CA HIS A 120 23.76 -10.35 -36.00
C HIS A 120 24.98 -11.13 -35.52
N PHE A 121 25.01 -11.51 -34.26
CA PHE A 121 26.08 -12.35 -33.70
C PHE A 121 26.14 -13.71 -34.41
N LEU A 122 25.00 -14.39 -34.58
CA LEU A 122 24.93 -15.67 -35.28
C LEU A 122 25.36 -15.55 -36.74
N MET A 123 24.92 -14.51 -37.45
CA MET A 123 25.34 -14.24 -38.82
C MET A 123 26.86 -14.05 -38.91
N THR A 124 27.45 -13.29 -37.98
CA THR A 124 28.90 -13.08 -37.91
C THR A 124 29.65 -14.38 -37.68
N VAL A 125 29.17 -15.20 -36.73
CA VAL A 125 29.77 -16.49 -36.39
C VAL A 125 29.64 -17.48 -37.57
N SER A 126 28.46 -17.58 -38.17
CA SER A 126 28.22 -18.44 -39.33
C SER A 126 29.15 -18.08 -40.47
N SER A 127 29.24 -16.79 -40.81
CA SER A 127 30.13 -16.32 -41.88
C SER A 127 31.60 -16.66 -41.61
N ARG A 128 32.07 -16.57 -40.36
CA ARG A 128 33.44 -16.98 -40.00
C ARG A 128 33.66 -18.48 -40.13
N ILE A 129 32.69 -19.28 -39.69
CA ILE A 129 32.74 -20.74 -39.82
C ILE A 129 32.80 -21.15 -41.30
N ASP A 130 31.97 -20.53 -42.14
CA ASP A 130 31.97 -20.78 -43.60
C ASP A 130 33.31 -20.43 -44.24
N GLN A 131 34.00 -19.41 -43.71
CA GLN A 131 35.34 -19.00 -44.13
C GLN A 131 36.47 -19.80 -43.47
N GLY A 132 36.17 -20.74 -42.56
CA GLY A 132 37.15 -21.50 -41.79
C GLY A 132 37.94 -20.67 -40.77
N LEU A 133 37.45 -19.47 -40.43
CA LEU A 133 38.08 -18.58 -39.46
C LEU A 133 37.70 -18.95 -38.03
N PRO A 134 38.60 -18.71 -37.05
CA PRO A 134 38.31 -19.00 -35.65
C PRO A 134 37.17 -18.13 -35.09
N LEU A 135 36.42 -18.73 -34.17
CA LEU A 135 35.34 -18.06 -33.43
C LEU A 135 35.87 -16.84 -32.66
N PRO A 136 35.01 -15.86 -32.35
CA PRO A 136 35.38 -14.76 -31.45
C PRO A 136 35.91 -15.30 -30.11
N GLN A 137 37.00 -14.69 -29.60
CA GLN A 137 37.67 -15.12 -28.35
C GLN A 137 36.74 -15.12 -27.13
N GLU A 138 35.75 -14.23 -27.11
CA GLU A 138 34.75 -14.19 -26.04
C GLU A 138 33.88 -15.44 -26.04
N THR A 139 33.37 -15.84 -27.21
CA THR A 139 32.56 -17.05 -27.39
C THR A 139 33.34 -18.31 -27.05
N GLU A 140 34.60 -18.39 -27.45
CA GLU A 140 35.48 -19.52 -27.11
C GLU A 140 35.68 -19.64 -25.59
N ARG A 141 35.92 -18.51 -24.91
CA ARG A 141 36.07 -18.50 -23.45
C ARG A 141 34.80 -18.94 -22.73
N GLU A 142 33.63 -18.52 -23.22
CA GLU A 142 32.34 -18.96 -22.68
C GLU A 142 32.11 -20.46 -22.90
N TRP A 143 32.42 -20.95 -24.10
CA TRP A 143 32.33 -22.37 -24.42
C TRP A 143 33.19 -23.24 -23.50
N LEU A 144 34.45 -22.85 -23.27
CA LEU A 144 35.35 -23.55 -22.36
C LEU A 144 34.84 -23.56 -20.91
N LYS A 145 34.14 -22.50 -20.47
CA LYS A 145 33.49 -22.47 -19.15
C LYS A 145 32.34 -23.48 -19.09
N VAL A 146 31.51 -23.55 -20.13
CA VAL A 146 30.40 -24.52 -20.21
C VAL A 146 30.94 -25.95 -20.12
N LEU A 147 31.93 -26.30 -20.94
CA LEU A 147 32.56 -27.62 -20.92
C LEU A 147 33.13 -27.99 -19.53
N ARG A 148 33.78 -27.04 -18.86
CA ARG A 148 34.28 -27.24 -17.50
C ARG A 148 33.13 -27.53 -16.52
N ASN A 149 32.06 -26.74 -16.59
CA ASN A 149 30.91 -26.90 -15.70
C ASN A 149 30.20 -28.22 -15.94
N GLU A 150 30.02 -28.64 -17.19
CA GLU A 150 29.45 -29.95 -17.53
C GLU A 150 30.29 -31.09 -16.98
N LYS A 151 31.62 -31.01 -17.11
CA LYS A 151 32.52 -32.02 -16.54
C LYS A 151 32.38 -32.10 -15.01
N MET A 152 32.38 -30.95 -14.34
CA MET A 152 32.17 -30.90 -12.89
C MET A 152 30.81 -31.47 -12.47
N GLN A 153 29.74 -31.19 -13.23
CA GLN A 153 28.42 -31.72 -12.96
C GLN A 153 28.36 -33.24 -13.15
N LYS A 154 28.99 -33.77 -14.21
CA LYS A 154 29.10 -35.22 -14.44
C LYS A 154 29.85 -35.91 -13.30
N GLU A 155 31.01 -35.38 -12.92
CA GLU A 155 31.80 -35.93 -11.81
C GLU A 155 31.02 -35.88 -10.48
N ALA A 156 30.28 -34.79 -10.22
CA ALA A 156 29.43 -34.69 -9.03
C ALA A 156 28.25 -35.67 -9.07
N ALA A 157 27.65 -35.89 -10.24
CA ALA A 157 26.57 -36.85 -10.41
C ALA A 157 27.07 -38.29 -10.24
N GLU A 158 28.22 -38.63 -10.81
CA GLU A 158 28.88 -39.93 -10.64
C GLU A 158 29.27 -40.17 -9.17
N ALA A 159 29.80 -39.16 -8.48
CA ALA A 159 30.12 -39.27 -7.05
C ALA A 159 28.86 -39.49 -6.20
N ARG A 160 27.74 -38.83 -6.53
CA ARG A 160 26.46 -39.06 -5.86
C ARG A 160 25.91 -40.46 -6.16
N ALA A 161 25.99 -40.93 -7.40
CA ALA A 161 25.54 -42.26 -7.79
C ALA A 161 26.37 -43.37 -7.10
N LYS A 162 27.69 -43.18 -7.00
CA LYS A 162 28.56 -44.11 -6.25
C LYS A 162 28.20 -44.16 -4.76
N ARG A 163 28.00 -43.01 -4.11
CA ARG A 163 27.56 -42.97 -2.71
C ARG A 163 26.20 -43.63 -2.50
N ALA A 164 25.24 -43.40 -3.39
CA ALA A 164 23.93 -44.04 -3.31
C ALA A 164 24.03 -45.57 -3.48
N ALA A 165 24.87 -46.06 -4.40
CA ALA A 165 25.11 -47.49 -4.58
C ALA A 165 25.84 -48.11 -3.36
N GLU A 166 26.79 -47.39 -2.75
CA GLU A 166 27.45 -47.80 -1.50
C GLU A 166 26.45 -47.85 -0.33
N GLU A 167 25.55 -46.87 -0.22
CA GLU A 167 24.47 -46.85 0.78
C GLU A 167 23.47 -48.00 0.56
N GLU A 168 23.09 -48.30 -0.68
CA GLU A 168 22.21 -49.42 -1.02
C GLU A 168 22.85 -50.77 -0.71
N GLN A 169 24.14 -50.96 -1.05
CA GLN A 169 24.91 -52.14 -0.65
C GLN A 169 24.99 -52.26 0.88
N ALA A 170 25.19 -51.14 1.59
CA ALA A 170 25.23 -51.12 3.04
C ALA A 170 23.86 -51.43 3.69
N ALA A 171 22.75 -51.24 2.96
CA ALA A 171 21.38 -51.49 3.41
C ALA A 171 20.88 -52.93 3.13
N LEU A 172 21.67 -53.79 2.49
CA LEU A 172 21.32 -55.20 2.26
C LEU A 172 21.12 -55.96 3.58
N PRO A 173 20.08 -56.80 3.71
CA PRO A 173 19.78 -57.53 4.94
C PRO A 173 20.91 -58.53 5.27
N GLY A 174 21.69 -58.21 6.31
CA GLY A 174 22.91 -58.92 6.71
C GLY A 174 24.12 -58.00 6.92
N SER A 175 24.08 -56.79 6.35
CA SER A 175 25.08 -55.73 6.55
C SER A 175 24.74 -54.91 7.80
N VAL A 176 25.71 -54.73 8.70
CA VAL A 176 25.56 -53.87 9.88
C VAL A 176 25.85 -52.42 9.47
N HIS A 177 24.80 -51.60 9.36
CA HIS A 177 24.94 -50.19 8.99
C HIS A 177 25.61 -49.40 10.14
N THR A 178 26.89 -49.00 9.96
CA THR A 178 27.63 -48.19 10.95
C THR A 178 28.34 -47.03 10.27
N THR A 179 28.30 -45.85 10.90
CA THR A 179 29.04 -44.65 10.48
C THR A 179 30.47 -44.59 11.08
N ALA A 180 30.85 -45.61 11.85
CA ALA A 180 32.18 -45.70 12.45
C ALA A 180 33.17 -46.26 11.43
N GLU A 181 34.29 -45.57 11.20
CA GLU A 181 35.39 -46.14 10.44
C GLU A 181 35.87 -47.43 11.10
N GLN A 182 36.00 -48.50 10.32
CA GLN A 182 36.47 -49.79 10.83
C GLN A 182 37.88 -49.61 11.40
N ARG A 183 38.06 -49.95 12.68
CA ARG A 183 39.37 -49.83 13.34
C ARG A 183 40.38 -50.72 12.62
N PRO A 184 41.57 -50.22 12.27
CA PRO A 184 42.63 -51.06 11.69
C PRO A 184 43.00 -52.26 12.57
N THR A 185 42.67 -52.21 13.85
CA THR A 185 42.98 -53.22 14.86
C THR A 185 42.01 -54.41 14.91
N ALA A 186 41.07 -54.57 13.96
CA ALA A 186 40.25 -55.78 13.88
C ALA A 186 40.37 -56.43 12.48
N TYR A 187 41.28 -57.40 12.33
CA TYR A 187 41.28 -58.28 11.16
C TYR A 187 40.18 -59.31 11.35
N ILE A 188 39.07 -59.14 10.62
CA ILE A 188 38.11 -60.21 10.38
C ILE A 188 38.51 -60.79 9.01
N PRO A 189 39.04 -62.03 8.94
CA PRO A 189 39.39 -62.63 7.66
C PRO A 189 38.13 -62.80 6.79
N ASN A 190 38.21 -62.46 5.50
CA ASN A 190 37.10 -62.62 4.54
C ASN A 190 37.01 -64.04 3.95
N ASP A 191 37.82 -64.99 4.41
CA ASP A 191 37.82 -66.37 3.90
C ASP A 191 36.67 -67.18 4.51
N GLU A 192 35.83 -67.79 3.65
CA GLU A 192 34.65 -68.59 4.04
C GLU A 192 34.94 -69.79 4.94
N SER A 193 36.21 -70.19 5.05
CA SER A 193 36.65 -71.36 5.84
C SER A 193 37.01 -71.03 7.30
N SER A 194 36.94 -69.77 7.72
CA SER A 194 37.35 -69.34 9.07
C SER A 194 36.23 -68.62 9.82
N LEU A 195 36.08 -68.93 11.12
CA LEU A 195 35.09 -68.27 11.97
C LEU A 195 35.32 -66.74 11.99
N PRO A 196 34.26 -65.91 11.98
CA PRO A 196 34.37 -64.45 11.96
C PRO A 196 34.74 -63.88 13.33
N LEU A 197 35.82 -64.41 13.91
CA LEU A 197 36.36 -63.99 15.20
C LEU A 197 37.62 -63.16 14.96
N PRO A 198 37.74 -61.98 15.58
CA PRO A 198 38.89 -61.11 15.40
C PRO A 198 40.16 -61.81 15.89
N ARG A 199 41.16 -61.92 15.01
CA ARG A 199 42.47 -62.48 15.38
C ARG A 199 43.40 -61.38 15.92
N PRO A 200 44.10 -61.60 17.04
CA PRO A 200 45.10 -60.65 17.51
C PRO A 200 46.30 -60.63 16.54
N TYR A 201 46.76 -59.44 16.16
CA TYR A 201 47.84 -59.23 15.18
C TYR A 201 49.25 -59.65 15.66
N GLY A 202 49.36 -60.31 16.81
CA GLY A 202 50.65 -60.66 17.41
C GLY A 202 51.49 -59.41 17.75
N ALA A 203 52.82 -59.58 17.79
CA ALA A 203 53.75 -58.53 18.21
C ALA A 203 53.88 -57.35 17.21
N LEU A 204 53.35 -57.48 15.99
CA LEU A 204 53.43 -56.49 14.92
C LEU A 204 52.04 -55.98 14.54
N ALA A 205 51.33 -55.43 15.51
CA ALA A 205 50.00 -54.88 15.27
C ALA A 205 50.05 -53.65 14.34
N PRO A 206 49.21 -53.59 13.29
CA PRO A 206 49.11 -52.41 12.46
C PRO A 206 48.54 -51.26 13.30
N PHE A 207 49.26 -50.15 13.32
CA PHE A 207 48.86 -48.92 14.00
C PHE A 207 48.21 -47.98 12.99
N LYS A 208 47.09 -47.35 13.34
CA LYS A 208 46.53 -46.22 12.56
C LYS A 208 47.38 -44.99 12.88
N PRO A 209 48.14 -44.42 11.92
CA PRO A 209 48.85 -43.17 12.17
C PRO A 209 47.86 -42.10 12.63
N SER A 210 48.21 -41.35 13.68
CA SER A 210 47.38 -40.21 14.09
C SER A 210 47.29 -39.21 12.95
N GLU A 211 46.10 -38.68 12.70
CA GLU A 211 45.93 -37.65 11.68
C GLU A 211 46.90 -36.49 11.95
N PRO A 212 47.58 -35.99 10.91
CA PRO A 212 48.52 -34.90 11.09
C PRO A 212 47.80 -33.68 11.63
N GLY A 213 48.05 -33.36 12.90
CA GLY A 213 47.43 -32.22 13.55
C GLY A 213 47.82 -30.91 12.88
N SER A 214 46.97 -29.88 13.00
CA SER A 214 47.19 -28.55 12.41
C SER A 214 48.58 -27.95 12.70
N ASN A 215 49.17 -28.31 13.86
CA ASN A 215 50.51 -27.88 14.29
C ASN A 215 51.69 -28.50 13.53
N MET A 216 51.49 -29.55 12.72
CA MET A 216 52.59 -30.15 11.94
C MET A 216 53.16 -29.22 10.86
N ARG A 217 52.46 -28.13 10.51
CA ARG A 217 52.97 -27.09 9.59
C ARG A 217 54.20 -26.36 10.13
N HIS A 218 54.44 -26.39 11.45
CA HIS A 218 55.57 -25.73 12.10
C HIS A 218 56.79 -26.65 12.31
N ILE A 219 56.64 -27.96 12.10
CA ILE A 219 57.74 -28.92 12.26
C ILE A 219 58.51 -29.01 10.94
N ARG A 220 59.72 -28.42 10.90
CA ARG A 220 60.61 -28.53 9.73
C ARG A 220 61.42 -29.82 9.81
N LYS A 221 61.46 -30.58 8.71
CA LYS A 221 62.32 -31.77 8.64
C LYS A 221 63.79 -31.36 8.77
N PRO A 222 64.59 -32.05 9.60
CA PRO A 222 66.01 -31.74 9.73
C PRO A 222 66.73 -31.99 8.40
N ILE A 223 67.64 -31.09 8.05
CA ILE A 223 68.48 -31.22 6.86
C ILE A 223 69.56 -32.25 7.20
N VAL A 224 69.53 -33.40 6.52
CA VAL A 224 70.53 -34.46 6.69
C VAL A 224 71.85 -33.95 6.09
N LYS A 225 72.88 -33.78 6.92
CA LYS A 225 74.21 -33.41 6.43
C LYS A 225 74.84 -34.62 5.74
N PRO A 226 75.52 -34.44 4.59
CA PRO A 226 76.24 -35.52 3.93
C PRO A 226 77.34 -36.02 4.88
N ILE A 227 77.44 -37.35 5.00
CA ILE A 227 78.48 -38.01 5.77
C ILE A 227 79.73 -37.99 4.90
N GLU A 228 80.76 -37.27 5.33
CA GLU A 228 82.08 -37.31 4.68
C GLU A 228 82.72 -38.67 5.00
N ILE A 229 83.09 -39.42 3.95
CA ILE A 229 83.87 -40.67 4.02
C ILE A 229 85.34 -40.34 3.87
#